data_AF-A0A947LW42-F1
#
_entry.id   AF-A0A947LW42-F1
#
_cell.length_a   1.000
_cell.length_b   1.000
_cell.length_c   1.000
_cell.angle_alpha   90.00
_cell.angle_beta   90.00
_cell.angle_gamma   90.00
#
_symmetry.space_group_name_H-M   'P 1'
#
loop_
_entity.id
_entity.type
_entity.pdbx_description
1 polymer ?
#
loop_
_entity_poly.entity_id
_entity_poly.type
_entity_poly.pdbx_seq_one_letter_code
_entity_poly.pdbx_strand_id
1 'polypeptide(L)'
;MTQEFTKLIRQISASRFDYLSKANSPEERTGAMGIVTLFALASHTLTTMTGTLAIVSVDHFGVNGGWHGSRLCAQVQRLAELSVQVSASVERLVGMALVDLHALHVSGQDAVERENIEEIMTTGTIYIESLSNVSVETANLARRQGIWGRRPAMSQPSLPSAEFSPELAQAEESVRRLIGQIIELELGVEQFGGRWVMS
;
A
#
# COMPACT_ATOMS: atom_id res chain seq x y z
N MET A 1 -1.02 8.21 28.83
CA MET A 1 -0.39 8.11 27.50
C MET A 1 1.10 8.36 27.64
N THR A 2 1.91 7.30 27.57
CA THR A 2 3.36 7.33 27.87
C THR A 2 4.17 7.82 26.67
N GLN A 3 5.24 8.58 26.92
CA GLN A 3 6.16 9.12 25.90
C GLN A 3 6.72 8.07 24.93
N GLU A 4 6.73 6.80 25.33
CA GLU A 4 7.12 5.67 24.49
C GLU A 4 6.18 5.47 23.29
N PHE A 5 4.87 5.67 23.47
CA PHE A 5 3.89 5.50 22.39
C PHE A 5 4.06 6.56 21.30
N THR A 6 4.32 7.82 21.70
CA THR A 6 4.62 8.91 20.78
C THR A 6 5.97 8.72 20.08
N LYS A 7 6.94 8.11 20.76
CA LYS A 7 8.25 7.77 20.19
C LYS A 7 8.14 6.64 19.17
N LEU A 8 7.30 5.64 19.44
CA LEU A 8 6.99 4.53 18.53
C LEU A 8 6.31 5.02 17.25
N ILE A 9 5.30 5.89 17.38
CA ILE A 9 4.61 6.50 16.23
C ILE A 9 5.57 7.34 15.36
N ARG A 10 6.49 8.10 15.98
CA ARG A 10 7.52 8.85 15.26
C ARG A 10 8.55 7.94 14.59
N GLN A 11 8.90 6.81 15.21
CA GLN A 11 9.80 5.82 14.62
C GLN A 11 9.16 5.09 13.44
N ILE A 12 7.87 4.73 13.54
CA ILE A 12 7.09 4.12 12.45
C ILE A 12 6.99 5.08 11.25
N SER A 13 6.84 6.39 11.51
CA SER A 13 6.73 7.41 10.46
C SER A 13 8.04 7.70 9.73
N ALA A 14 9.20 7.34 10.30
CA ALA A 14 10.53 7.77 9.82
C ALA A 14 11.34 6.66 9.13
N SER A 15 10.87 5.40 9.14
CA SER A 15 11.75 4.26 8.89
C SER A 15 11.29 3.40 7.71
N ARG A 16 12.26 2.95 6.90
CA ARG A 16 12.07 1.83 5.95
C ARG A 16 11.67 0.57 6.73
N PHE A 17 11.04 -0.40 6.05
CA PHE A 17 10.43 -1.65 6.57
C PHE A 17 11.30 -2.54 7.49
N ASP A 18 12.53 -2.15 7.80
CA ASP A 18 13.47 -2.88 8.66
C ASP A 18 13.07 -2.92 10.15
N TYR A 19 12.14 -2.07 10.60
CA TYR A 19 11.72 -1.98 12.01
C TYR A 19 10.42 -2.72 12.34
N LEU A 20 9.72 -3.27 11.36
CA LEU A 20 8.59 -4.16 11.67
C LEU A 20 9.17 -5.44 12.26
N SER A 21 8.73 -5.80 13.46
CA SER A 21 9.04 -7.09 14.09
C SER A 21 8.59 -8.19 13.13
N LYS A 22 9.54 -8.75 12.37
CA LYS A 22 9.24 -9.75 11.35
C LYS A 22 8.77 -11.01 12.05
N ALA A 23 7.52 -11.40 11.83
CA ALA A 23 7.03 -12.72 12.21
C ALA A 23 7.82 -13.76 11.39
N ASN A 24 8.76 -14.42 12.05
CA ASN A 24 9.75 -15.30 11.45
C ASN A 24 9.19 -16.73 11.32
N SER A 25 8.23 -17.10 12.16
CA SER A 25 7.57 -18.42 12.14
C SER A 25 6.14 -18.37 11.57
N PRO A 26 5.57 -19.52 11.15
CA PRO A 26 4.16 -19.62 10.76
C PRO A 26 3.19 -19.27 11.90
N GLU A 27 3.53 -19.69 13.12
CA GLU A 27 2.69 -19.45 14.30
C GLU A 27 2.70 -17.97 14.70
N GLU A 28 3.86 -17.30 14.59
CA GLU A 28 3.96 -15.86 14.84
C GLU A 28 3.13 -15.04 13.83
N ARG A 29 2.97 -15.53 12.60
CA ARG A 29 2.20 -14.86 11.54
C ARG A 29 0.69 -14.99 11.71
N THR A 30 0.21 -15.94 12.50
CA THR A 30 -1.21 -16.20 12.76
C THR A 30 -1.65 -15.71 14.15
N GLY A 31 -0.70 -15.51 15.06
CA GLY A 31 -0.96 -14.92 16.39
C GLY A 31 -0.98 -13.39 16.42
N ALA A 32 -0.97 -12.82 17.64
CA ALA A 32 -1.04 -11.37 17.88
C ALA A 32 0.06 -10.57 17.14
N MET A 33 1.28 -11.11 17.03
CA MET A 33 2.36 -10.49 16.27
C MET A 33 2.05 -10.40 14.77
N GLY A 34 1.38 -11.40 14.21
CA GLY A 34 0.90 -11.42 12.84
C GLY A 34 -0.11 -10.32 12.57
N ILE A 35 -1.08 -10.15 13.48
CA ILE A 35 -2.11 -9.09 13.41
C ILE A 35 -1.47 -7.70 13.43
N VAL A 36 -0.54 -7.45 14.37
CA VAL A 36 0.20 -6.18 14.45
C VAL A 36 0.99 -5.92 13.17
N THR A 37 1.63 -6.94 12.62
CA THR A 37 2.40 -6.83 11.38
C THR A 37 1.50 -6.53 10.19
N LEU A 38 0.32 -7.14 10.11
CA LEU A 38 -0.68 -6.87 9.07
C LEU A 38 -1.22 -5.44 9.14
N PHE A 39 -1.46 -4.92 10.34
CA PHE A 39 -1.93 -3.53 10.50
C PHE A 39 -0.85 -2.52 10.12
N ALA A 40 0.41 -2.82 10.45
CA ALA A 40 1.54 -2.02 9.97
C ALA A 40 1.65 -2.07 8.44
N LEU A 41 1.51 -3.25 7.84
CA LEU A 41 1.51 -3.43 6.39
C LEU A 41 0.37 -2.65 5.73
N ALA A 42 -0.83 -2.65 6.32
CA ALA A 42 -1.98 -1.86 5.88
C ALA A 42 -1.71 -0.35 5.95
N SER A 43 -1.16 0.13 7.06
CA SER A 43 -0.79 1.53 7.24
C SER A 43 0.23 2.01 6.21
N HIS A 44 1.29 1.22 5.98
CA HIS A 44 2.30 1.55 4.97
C HIS A 44 1.74 1.48 3.55
N THR A 45 0.90 0.48 3.25
CA THR A 45 0.22 0.37 1.96
C THR A 45 -0.64 1.59 1.70
N LEU A 46 -1.45 2.01 2.67
CA LEU A 46 -2.28 3.21 2.56
C LEU A 46 -1.43 4.48 2.33
N THR A 47 -0.31 4.60 3.04
CA THR A 47 0.63 5.72 2.84
C THR A 47 1.23 5.73 1.43
N THR A 48 1.67 4.59 0.93
CA THR A 48 2.22 4.48 -0.43
C THR A 48 1.17 4.70 -1.51
N MET A 49 -0.06 4.23 -1.27
CA MET A 49 -1.19 4.43 -2.16
C MET A 49 -1.64 5.90 -2.22
N THR A 50 -1.68 6.61 -1.10
CA THR A 50 -2.00 8.05 -1.11
C THR A 50 -0.95 8.84 -1.89
N GLY A 51 0.34 8.46 -1.80
CA GLY A 51 1.39 9.01 -2.67
C GLY A 51 1.17 8.68 -4.15
N THR A 52 0.74 7.46 -4.46
CA THR A 52 0.39 7.06 -5.83
C THR A 52 -0.80 7.84 -6.36
N LEU A 53 -1.86 8.00 -5.56
CA LEU A 53 -3.03 8.79 -5.90
C LEU A 53 -2.64 10.24 -6.23
N ALA A 54 -1.77 10.85 -5.39
CA ALA A 54 -1.26 12.18 -5.64
C ALA A 54 -0.54 12.28 -7.00
N ILE A 55 0.32 11.31 -7.33
CA ILE A 55 1.03 11.25 -8.62
C ILE A 55 0.05 11.10 -9.79
N VAL A 56 -0.91 10.17 -9.69
CA VAL A 56 -1.92 9.94 -10.73
C VAL A 56 -2.83 11.15 -10.91
N SER A 57 -3.04 11.97 -9.87
CA SER A 57 -3.84 13.19 -9.93
C SER A 57 -3.14 14.36 -10.63
N VAL A 58 -1.82 14.29 -10.86
CA VAL A 58 -1.09 15.36 -11.54
C VAL A 58 -1.39 15.33 -13.03
N ASP A 59 -1.96 16.43 -13.55
CA ASP A 59 -2.27 16.56 -14.97
C ASP A 59 -0.99 16.65 -15.83
N HIS A 60 0.08 17.29 -15.33
CA HIS A 60 1.33 17.51 -16.06
C HIS A 60 2.57 17.47 -15.14
N PHE A 61 3.54 16.58 -15.44
CA PHE A 61 4.85 16.53 -14.77
C PHE A 61 5.88 17.50 -15.38
N GLY A 62 5.52 18.77 -15.56
CA GLY A 62 6.45 19.78 -16.12
C GLY A 62 6.87 19.55 -17.57
N VAL A 63 6.22 18.62 -18.29
CA VAL A 63 6.50 18.33 -19.71
C VAL A 63 5.57 19.15 -20.60
N ASN A 64 6.13 20.04 -21.41
CA ASN A 64 5.39 20.69 -22.49
C ASN A 64 4.93 19.62 -23.51
N GLY A 65 3.62 19.52 -23.76
CA GLY A 65 3.07 18.61 -24.78
C GLY A 65 2.48 17.29 -24.27
N GLY A 66 2.30 17.13 -22.95
CA GLY A 66 1.59 15.98 -22.37
C GLY A 66 2.51 14.78 -22.15
N TRP A 67 2.61 14.34 -20.90
CA TRP A 67 3.49 13.25 -20.47
C TRP A 67 3.03 11.85 -20.93
N HIS A 68 1.87 11.73 -21.58
CA HIS A 68 1.18 10.48 -21.92
C HIS A 68 1.86 9.63 -23.02
N GLY A 69 2.91 10.15 -23.68
CA GLY A 69 3.78 9.42 -24.60
C GLY A 69 5.17 9.11 -24.05
N SER A 70 5.46 9.51 -22.80
CA SER A 70 6.79 9.39 -22.19
C SER A 70 6.98 8.07 -21.45
N ARG A 71 8.24 7.71 -21.19
CA ARG A 71 8.61 6.60 -20.31
C ARG A 71 7.99 6.73 -18.90
N LEU A 72 7.84 7.97 -18.41
CA LEU A 72 7.21 8.27 -17.12
C LEU A 72 5.74 7.82 -17.11
N CYS A 73 4.99 7.97 -18.21
CA CYS A 73 3.61 7.49 -18.30
C CYS A 73 3.48 5.99 -18.03
N ALA A 74 4.34 5.18 -18.65
CA ALA A 74 4.36 3.74 -18.41
C ALA A 74 4.73 3.38 -16.95
N GLN A 75 5.60 4.18 -16.32
CA GLN A 75 5.96 3.98 -14.92
C GLN A 75 4.82 4.34 -13.96
N VAL A 76 4.11 5.44 -14.19
CA VAL A 76 2.95 5.82 -13.37
C VAL A 76 1.78 4.85 -13.56
N GLN A 77 1.55 4.38 -14.80
CA GLN A 77 0.59 3.30 -15.03
C GLN A 77 0.93 2.07 -14.17
N ARG A 78 2.18 1.61 -14.25
CA ARG A 78 2.64 0.45 -13.46
C ARG A 78 2.51 0.71 -11.96
N LEU A 79 2.84 1.91 -11.49
CA LEU A 79 2.70 2.32 -10.09
C LEU A 79 1.24 2.21 -9.62
N ALA A 80 0.29 2.70 -10.42
CA ALA A 80 -1.13 2.66 -10.11
C ALA A 80 -1.67 1.22 -10.10
N GLU A 81 -1.32 0.42 -11.10
CA GLU A 81 -1.75 -0.99 -11.20
C GLU A 81 -1.23 -1.81 -10.02
N LEU A 82 0.07 -1.72 -9.72
CA LEU A 82 0.67 -2.42 -8.57
C LEU A 82 0.07 -1.95 -7.24
N SER A 83 -0.12 -0.64 -7.05
CA SER A 83 -0.74 -0.10 -5.82
C SER A 83 -2.11 -0.70 -5.55
N VAL A 84 -2.97 -0.75 -6.56
CA VAL A 84 -4.32 -1.29 -6.44
C VAL A 84 -4.29 -2.80 -6.18
N GLN A 85 -3.40 -3.54 -6.84
CA GLN A 85 -3.26 -4.98 -6.65
C GLN A 85 -2.77 -5.33 -5.23
N VAL A 86 -1.73 -4.64 -4.75
CA VAL A 86 -1.17 -4.85 -3.41
C VAL A 86 -2.20 -4.47 -2.36
N SER A 87 -2.90 -3.34 -2.55
CA SER A 87 -3.99 -2.92 -1.66
C SER A 87 -5.06 -3.99 -1.49
N ALA A 88 -5.59 -4.53 -2.58
CA ALA A 88 -6.60 -5.59 -2.54
C ALA A 88 -6.09 -6.85 -1.80
N SER A 89 -4.79 -7.13 -1.94
CA SER A 89 -4.18 -8.27 -1.25
C SER A 89 -4.03 -8.03 0.25
N VAL A 90 -3.67 -6.82 0.66
CA VAL A 90 -3.59 -6.41 2.08
C VAL A 90 -4.98 -6.34 2.71
N GLU A 91 -5.94 -5.73 2.02
CA GLU A 91 -7.35 -5.65 2.44
C GLU A 91 -7.89 -7.04 2.79
N ARG A 92 -7.67 -8.01 1.89
CA ARG A 92 -8.05 -9.41 2.12
C ARG A 92 -7.39 -10.00 3.37
N LEU A 93 -6.08 -9.79 3.56
CA LEU A 93 -5.37 -10.33 4.73
C LEU A 93 -5.84 -9.70 6.05
N VAL A 94 -6.11 -8.39 6.06
CA VAL A 94 -6.70 -7.72 7.23
C VAL A 94 -8.09 -8.28 7.49
N GLY A 95 -8.91 -8.50 6.46
CA GLY A 95 -10.23 -9.12 6.59
C GLY A 95 -10.18 -10.50 7.23
N MET A 96 -9.19 -11.32 6.88
CA MET A 96 -8.98 -12.64 7.50
C MET A 96 -8.61 -12.51 8.98
N ALA A 97 -7.67 -11.62 9.32
CA ALA A 97 -7.31 -11.35 10.70
C ALA A 97 -8.49 -10.85 11.55
N LEU A 98 -9.40 -10.06 10.97
CA LEU A 98 -10.62 -9.62 11.64
C LEU A 98 -11.58 -10.78 11.95
N VAL A 99 -11.65 -11.80 11.10
CA VAL A 99 -12.45 -13.01 11.37
C VAL A 99 -11.90 -13.77 12.57
N ASP A 100 -10.58 -13.92 12.67
CA ASP A 100 -9.94 -14.60 13.79
C ASP A 100 -10.06 -13.81 15.10
N LEU A 101 -9.91 -12.48 15.02
CA LEU A 101 -10.19 -11.59 16.16
C LEU A 101 -11.66 -11.68 16.61
N HIS A 102 -12.60 -11.80 15.67
CA HIS A 102 -14.01 -11.97 16.03
C HIS A 102 -14.25 -13.30 16.77
N ALA A 103 -13.63 -14.39 16.34
CA ALA A 103 -13.70 -15.66 17.05
C ALA A 103 -13.14 -15.55 18.48
N LEU A 104 -12.03 -14.83 18.66
CA LEU A 104 -11.47 -14.53 19.98
C LEU A 104 -12.41 -13.67 20.82
N HIS A 105 -13.02 -12.63 20.25
CA HIS A 105 -13.98 -11.77 20.95
C HIS A 105 -15.18 -12.56 21.51
N VAL A 106 -15.74 -13.48 20.71
CA VAL A 106 -16.88 -14.32 21.12
C VAL A 106 -16.49 -15.32 22.21
N SER A 107 -15.26 -15.86 22.14
CA SER A 107 -14.78 -16.88 23.09
C SER A 107 -14.15 -16.33 24.38
N GLY A 108 -13.71 -15.07 24.38
CA GLY A 108 -13.05 -14.43 25.52
C GLY A 108 -13.94 -14.42 26.76
N GLN A 109 -13.36 -14.64 27.94
CA GLN A 109 -14.12 -14.74 29.19
C GLN A 109 -14.16 -13.42 29.97
N ASP A 110 -13.21 -12.51 29.74
CA ASP A 110 -13.09 -11.23 30.43
C ASP A 110 -13.64 -10.06 29.59
N ALA A 111 -14.28 -9.10 30.26
CA ALA A 111 -14.90 -7.93 29.61
C ALA A 111 -13.85 -6.97 29.04
N VAL A 112 -12.71 -6.79 29.73
CA VAL A 112 -11.63 -5.90 29.30
C VAL A 112 -10.95 -6.45 28.04
N GLU A 113 -10.74 -7.76 27.98
CA GLU A 113 -10.19 -8.41 26.79
C GLU A 113 -11.10 -8.24 25.57
N ARG A 114 -12.42 -8.40 25.74
CA ARG A 114 -13.39 -8.20 24.66
C ARG A 114 -13.41 -6.76 24.15
N GLU A 115 -13.36 -5.76 25.03
CA GLU A 115 -13.31 -4.34 24.67
C GLU A 115 -12.03 -4.00 23.88
N ASN A 116 -10.87 -4.51 24.31
CA ASN A 116 -9.61 -4.32 23.58
C ASN A 116 -9.66 -4.96 22.18
N ILE A 117 -10.24 -6.16 22.06
CA ILE A 117 -10.40 -6.83 20.76
C ILE A 117 -11.35 -6.04 19.87
N GLU A 118 -12.43 -5.48 20.41
CA GLU A 118 -13.37 -4.63 19.66
C GLU A 118 -12.70 -3.36 19.11
N GLU A 119 -11.82 -2.72 19.89
CA GLU A 119 -11.03 -1.56 19.43
C GLU A 119 -10.09 -1.94 18.28
N ILE A 120 -9.40 -3.07 18.39
CA ILE A 120 -8.52 -3.59 17.33
C ILE A 120 -9.34 -3.90 16.07
N MET A 121 -10.49 -4.56 16.22
CA MET A 121 -11.38 -4.88 15.10
C MET A 121 -11.90 -3.62 14.39
N THR A 122 -12.27 -2.60 15.16
CA THR A 122 -12.71 -1.30 14.64
C THR A 122 -11.58 -0.66 13.81
N THR A 123 -10.35 -0.68 14.34
CA THR A 123 -9.17 -0.16 13.63
C THR A 123 -8.92 -0.92 12.32
N GLY A 124 -9.00 -2.24 12.33
CA GLY A 124 -8.83 -3.05 11.11
C GLY A 124 -9.90 -2.77 10.06
N THR A 125 -11.14 -2.51 10.49
CA THR A 125 -12.25 -2.13 9.60
C THR A 125 -11.97 -0.79 8.92
N ILE A 126 -11.47 0.20 9.66
CA ILE A 126 -11.05 1.51 9.11
C ILE A 126 -9.94 1.33 8.05
N TYR A 127 -8.97 0.43 8.27
CA TYR A 127 -7.95 0.14 7.28
C TYR A 127 -8.53 -0.47 5.99
N ILE A 128 -9.44 -1.44 6.10
CA ILE A 128 -10.12 -2.03 4.94
C ILE A 128 -10.85 -0.97 4.13
N GLU A 129 -11.67 -0.15 4.78
CA GLU A 129 -12.43 0.92 4.11
C GLU A 129 -11.49 1.92 3.43
N SER A 130 -10.43 2.34 4.12
CA SER A 130 -9.46 3.31 3.59
C SER A 130 -8.69 2.75 2.39
N LEU A 131 -8.21 1.51 2.47
CA LEU A 131 -7.52 0.83 1.37
C LEU A 131 -8.45 0.71 0.16
N SER A 132 -9.69 0.28 0.36
CA SER A 132 -10.68 0.13 -0.71
C SER A 132 -10.97 1.48 -1.38
N ASN A 133 -11.27 2.51 -0.59
CA ASN A 133 -11.59 3.85 -1.10
C ASN A 133 -10.44 4.46 -1.91
N VAL A 134 -9.22 4.41 -1.38
CA VAL A 134 -8.04 4.95 -2.09
C VAL A 134 -7.75 4.13 -3.35
N SER A 135 -8.00 2.81 -3.34
CA SER A 135 -7.80 1.94 -4.52
C SER A 135 -8.75 2.32 -5.64
N VAL A 136 -10.03 2.47 -5.31
CA VAL A 136 -11.07 2.83 -6.26
C VAL A 136 -10.79 4.21 -6.85
N GLU A 137 -10.45 5.19 -6.01
CA GLU A 137 -10.15 6.55 -6.49
C GLU A 137 -8.89 6.57 -7.37
N THR A 138 -7.83 5.85 -6.97
CA THR A 138 -6.61 5.73 -7.77
C THR A 138 -6.90 5.12 -9.15
N ALA A 139 -7.66 4.02 -9.20
CA ALA A 139 -8.04 3.38 -10.45
C ALA A 139 -8.93 4.30 -11.31
N ASN A 140 -9.87 5.02 -10.69
CA ASN A 140 -10.75 5.95 -11.40
C ASN A 140 -10.00 7.13 -12.00
N LEU A 141 -9.10 7.77 -11.25
CA LEU A 141 -8.26 8.84 -11.77
C LEU A 141 -7.32 8.33 -12.86
N ALA A 142 -6.69 7.17 -12.67
CA ALA A 142 -5.84 6.57 -13.69
C ALA A 142 -6.62 6.27 -15.00
N ARG A 143 -7.89 5.88 -14.90
CA ARG A 143 -8.77 5.74 -16.07
C ARG A 143 -9.11 7.08 -16.71
N ARG A 144 -9.42 8.12 -15.91
CA ARG A 144 -9.71 9.48 -16.41
C ARG A 144 -8.50 10.09 -17.12
N GLN A 145 -7.30 9.88 -16.59
CA GLN A 145 -6.04 10.24 -17.23
C GLN A 145 -5.69 9.30 -18.41
N GLY A 146 -6.50 8.27 -18.67
CA GLY A 146 -6.32 7.36 -19.80
C GLY A 146 -5.04 6.53 -19.71
N ILE A 147 -4.42 6.38 -18.54
CA ILE A 147 -3.21 5.57 -18.32
C ILE A 147 -3.54 4.15 -17.85
N TRP A 148 -4.74 3.91 -17.33
CA TRP A 148 -5.17 2.60 -16.83
C TRP A 148 -5.55 1.64 -17.96
N GLY A 149 -5.07 0.40 -17.93
CA GLY A 149 -5.48 -0.64 -18.87
C GLY A 149 -4.97 -0.43 -20.30
N ARG A 150 -4.10 0.55 -20.54
CA ARG A 150 -3.37 0.64 -21.81
C ARG A 150 -2.39 -0.54 -21.88
N ARG A 151 -2.40 -1.29 -22.98
CA ARG A 151 -1.21 -2.08 -23.30
C ARG A 151 -0.06 -1.10 -23.49
N PRO A 152 1.15 -1.36 -22.96
CA PRO A 152 2.30 -0.53 -23.24
C PRO A 152 2.40 -0.41 -24.76
N ALA A 153 2.24 0.81 -25.29
CA ALA A 153 2.33 1.02 -26.71
C ALA A 153 3.70 0.51 -27.14
N MET A 154 3.74 -0.51 -28.00
CA MET A 154 4.96 -0.89 -28.68
C MET A 154 5.49 0.37 -29.36
N SER A 155 6.67 0.81 -28.91
CA SER A 155 7.59 1.66 -29.65
C SER A 155 6.92 2.85 -30.35
N GLN A 156 6.52 3.88 -29.61
CA GLN A 156 6.41 5.20 -30.24
C GLN A 156 7.81 5.65 -30.68
N PRO A 157 7.97 6.24 -31.87
CA PRO A 157 9.26 6.77 -32.32
C PRO A 157 9.75 7.79 -31.30
N SER A 158 11.00 7.65 -30.88
CA SER A 158 11.69 8.63 -30.05
C SER A 158 11.55 10.00 -30.70
N LEU A 159 10.76 10.90 -30.10
CA LEU A 159 10.82 12.31 -30.46
C LEU A 159 12.26 12.78 -30.22
N PRO A 160 12.85 13.55 -31.15
CA PRO A 160 14.25 13.94 -31.07
C PRO A 160 14.48 14.73 -29.78
N SER A 161 15.45 14.25 -29.00
CA SER A 161 16.09 14.87 -27.83
C SER A 161 15.25 15.94 -27.13
N ALA A 162 14.35 15.50 -26.25
CA ALA A 162 13.88 16.38 -25.19
C ALA A 162 15.11 16.89 -24.43
N GLU A 163 15.27 18.21 -24.34
CA GLU A 163 16.23 18.82 -23.42
C GLU A 163 16.11 18.13 -22.05
N PHE A 164 17.26 17.83 -21.44
CA PHE A 164 17.28 17.24 -20.11
C PHE A 164 16.52 18.16 -19.14
N SER A 165 15.33 17.72 -18.73
CA SER A 165 14.55 18.41 -17.71
C SER A 165 14.89 17.80 -16.34
N PRO A 166 15.51 18.56 -15.42
CA PRO A 166 15.83 18.07 -14.09
C PRO A 166 14.56 17.70 -13.30
N GLU A 167 13.45 18.40 -13.54
CA GLU A 167 12.15 18.12 -12.93
C GLU A 167 11.58 16.76 -13.38
N LEU A 168 11.69 16.46 -14.69
CA LEU A 168 11.28 15.16 -15.23
C LEU A 168 12.12 14.02 -14.63
N ALA A 169 13.44 14.21 -14.53
CA ALA A 169 14.32 13.22 -13.92
C ALA A 169 13.99 12.97 -12.44
N GLN A 170 13.64 14.03 -11.69
CA GLN A 170 13.21 13.93 -10.30
C GLN A 170 11.85 13.22 -10.17
N ALA A 171 10.90 13.48 -11.07
CA ALA A 171 9.62 12.81 -11.11
C ALA A 171 9.80 11.31 -11.40
N GLU A 172 10.61 10.95 -12.40
CA GLU A 172 10.93 9.55 -12.74
C GLU A 172 11.58 8.81 -11.55
N GLU A 173 12.52 9.44 -10.86
CA GLU A 173 13.15 8.86 -9.67
C GLU A 173 12.17 8.70 -8.51
N SER A 174 11.26 9.66 -8.33
CA SER A 174 10.23 9.59 -7.28
C SER A 174 9.24 8.44 -7.55
N VAL A 175 8.77 8.31 -8.80
CA VAL A 175 7.91 7.20 -9.22
C VAL A 175 8.63 5.86 -9.08
N ARG A 176 9.90 5.78 -9.49
CA ARG A 176 10.72 4.56 -9.35
C ARG A 176 10.87 4.14 -7.89
N ARG A 177 11.10 5.09 -6.99
CA ARG A 177 11.20 4.82 -5.55
C ARG A 177 9.89 4.26 -5.00
N LEU A 178 8.75 4.85 -5.36
CA LEU A 178 7.44 4.37 -4.92
C LEU A 178 7.11 2.99 -5.48
N ILE A 179 7.47 2.69 -6.74
CA ILE A 179 7.36 1.34 -7.29
C ILE A 179 8.18 0.34 -6.45
N GLY A 180 9.41 0.70 -6.07
CA GLY A 180 10.24 -0.12 -5.19
C GLY A 180 9.56 -0.39 -3.84
N GLN A 181 8.97 0.63 -3.22
CA GLN A 181 8.24 0.49 -1.95
C GLN A 181 7.00 -0.40 -2.09
N ILE A 182 6.26 -0.32 -3.19
CA ILE A 182 5.10 -1.20 -3.43
C ILE A 182 5.54 -2.65 -3.62
N ILE A 183 6.65 -2.89 -4.33
CA ILE A 183 7.18 -4.25 -4.49
C ILE A 183 7.63 -4.81 -3.13
N GLU A 184 8.26 -4.00 -2.28
CA GLU A 184 8.60 -4.41 -0.90
C GLU A 184 7.34 -4.77 -0.09
N LEU A 185 6.26 -4.00 -0.24
CA LEU A 185 4.97 -4.29 0.36
C LEU A 185 4.36 -5.60 -0.18
N GLU A 186 4.41 -5.82 -1.51
CA GLU A 186 3.93 -7.04 -2.16
C GLU A 186 4.66 -8.28 -1.62
N LEU A 187 5.99 -8.22 -1.53
CA LEU A 187 6.81 -9.29 -0.94
C LEU A 187 6.48 -9.50 0.55
N GLY A 188 6.08 -8.45 1.26
CA GLY A 188 5.55 -8.54 2.62
C GLY A 188 4.23 -9.30 2.68
N VAL A 189 3.28 -8.96 1.80
CA VAL A 189 1.98 -9.63 1.65
C VAL A 189 2.15 -11.12 1.34
N GLU A 190 3.05 -11.47 0.42
CA GLU A 190 3.28 -12.86 0.00
C GLU A 190 3.70 -13.75 1.17
N GLN A 191 4.43 -13.22 2.15
CA GLN A 191 4.82 -13.96 3.35
C GLN A 191 3.62 -14.39 4.22
N PHE A 192 2.49 -13.68 4.12
CA PHE A 192 1.23 -14.00 4.80
C PHE A 192 0.28 -14.79 3.90
N GLY A 193 0.27 -14.53 2.59
CA GLY A 193 -0.67 -15.12 1.63
C GLY A 193 -0.70 -16.65 1.57
N GLY A 194 0.40 -17.33 1.87
CA GLY A 194 0.48 -18.80 1.88
C GLY A 194 0.00 -19.50 3.16
N ARG A 195 -0.30 -18.77 4.25
CA ARG A 195 -0.50 -19.37 5.59
C ARG A 195 -1.82 -19.08 6.28
N TRP A 196 -2.55 -18.04 5.88
CA TRP A 196 -3.92 -17.79 6.38
C TRP A 196 -4.99 -18.65 5.69
N VAL A 197 -4.59 -19.64 4.86
CA VAL A 197 -5.55 -20.59 4.29
C VAL A 197 -6.19 -21.38 5.42
N MET A 198 -7.51 -21.18 5.60
CA MET A 198 -8.35 -21.75 6.66
C MET A 198 -7.91 -23.14 7.10
N SER A 199 -7.40 -23.22 8.34
CA SER A 199 -7.31 -24.46 9.12
C SER A 199 -8.55 -24.61 9.98
#